data_AF-A0A5C7KWW8-F1
#
_entry.id   AF-A0A5C7KWW8-F1
#
_cell.length_a   1.000
_cell.length_b   1.000
_cell.length_c   1.000
_cell.angle_alpha   90.00
_cell.angle_beta   90.00
_cell.angle_gamma   90.00
#
_symmetry.space_group_name_H-M   'P 1'
#
loop_
_entity.id
_entity.type
_entity.pdbx_description
1 polymer ?
#
loop_
_entity_poly.entity_id
_entity_poly.type
_entity_poly.pdbx_seq_one_letter_code
_entity_poly.pdbx_strand_id
1 'polypeptide(L)'
;MPRKKKPTPDTWRSRIVGEGEISPADLLANPYNFRVHSTEQGRAIDGALDEIGWIQRVIVNRTTGHVVDGHLRVSRALRRNEPTIPVVYVELTENEERIALATLDPIAAMAGTDADLLNELLAQVEATNEPLLEFLQELQPQLGTGEGGDGGGKSKPEEATTVWGEIIALGQHRLLCGDIDDDAHRLAVTAGQPGAPVLDIASAIITALARTKSAGPLFIITDDAHLCDSMVTVWEAMTGKACERLPPV
;
A
#
# COMPACT_ATOMS: atom_id res chain seq x y z
N MET A 1 -11.10 1.58 -38.04
CA MET A 1 -10.83 3.00 -38.37
C MET A 1 -9.49 3.40 -37.75
N PRO A 2 -8.57 4.05 -38.47
CA PRO A 2 -7.32 4.50 -37.87
C PRO A 2 -7.61 5.64 -36.89
N ARG A 3 -7.16 5.50 -35.62
CA ARG A 3 -7.25 6.58 -34.63
C ARG A 3 -6.36 7.74 -35.10
N LYS A 4 -6.97 8.90 -35.41
CA LYS A 4 -6.23 10.13 -35.71
C LYS A 4 -5.37 10.48 -34.50
N LYS A 5 -4.07 10.65 -34.71
CA LYS A 5 -3.09 11.05 -33.69
C LYS A 5 -3.42 12.50 -33.27
N LYS A 6 -3.68 12.73 -31.98
CA LYS A 6 -3.82 14.10 -31.46
C LYS A 6 -2.47 14.83 -31.62
N PRO A 7 -2.45 16.10 -32.04
CA PRO A 7 -1.22 16.88 -32.10
C PRO A 7 -0.62 17.00 -30.69
N THR A 8 0.69 16.79 -30.58
CA THR A 8 1.44 17.03 -29.34
C THR A 8 1.50 18.55 -29.13
N PRO A 9 1.14 19.07 -27.94
CA PRO A 9 1.23 20.50 -27.69
C PRO A 9 2.69 20.95 -27.63
N ASP A 10 2.97 22.16 -28.15
CA ASP A 10 4.31 22.76 -28.18
C ASP A 10 4.86 23.10 -26.78
N THR A 11 3.97 23.24 -25.78
CA THR A 11 4.31 23.44 -24.37
C THR A 11 3.36 22.66 -23.47
N TRP A 12 3.86 22.21 -22.32
CA TRP A 12 3.01 21.55 -21.33
C TRP A 12 2.08 22.55 -20.64
N ARG A 13 0.81 22.20 -20.57
CA ARG A 13 -0.22 22.99 -19.88
C ARG A 13 -0.16 22.74 -18.38
N SER A 14 -0.07 23.79 -17.57
CA SER A 14 -0.32 23.68 -16.13
C SER A 14 -1.80 23.42 -15.84
N ARG A 15 -2.07 22.50 -14.93
CA ARG A 15 -3.41 22.22 -14.40
C ARG A 15 -3.60 22.71 -12.97
N ILE A 16 -2.56 23.27 -12.36
CA ILE A 16 -2.61 23.85 -11.02
C ILE A 16 -3.29 25.22 -11.13
N VAL A 17 -4.33 25.42 -10.32
CA VAL A 17 -5.20 26.61 -10.36
C VAL A 17 -5.29 27.34 -9.01
N GLY A 18 -4.60 26.86 -7.98
CA GLY A 18 -4.47 27.54 -6.70
C GLY A 18 -3.93 26.65 -5.59
N GLU A 19 -3.83 27.21 -4.40
CA GLU A 19 -3.39 26.54 -3.17
C GLU A 19 -4.13 27.14 -1.96
N GLY A 20 -4.06 26.49 -0.80
CA GLY A 20 -4.67 26.99 0.42
C GLY A 20 -4.58 26.00 1.59
N GLU A 21 -5.31 26.31 2.64
CA GLU A 21 -5.49 25.48 3.84
C GLU A 21 -6.98 25.10 3.94
N ILE A 22 -7.28 23.83 4.21
CA ILE A 22 -8.67 23.36 4.36
C ILE A 22 -8.76 22.33 5.48
N SER A 23 -9.90 22.28 6.16
CA SER A 23 -10.20 21.20 7.12
C SER A 23 -10.12 19.85 6.40
N PRO A 24 -9.40 18.86 6.96
CA PRO A 24 -9.34 17.52 6.38
C PRO A 24 -10.72 16.82 6.37
N ALA A 25 -11.67 17.26 7.21
CA ALA A 25 -13.03 16.74 7.23
C ALA A 25 -13.89 17.22 6.04
N ASP A 26 -13.48 18.30 5.37
CA ASP A 26 -14.18 18.84 4.20
C ASP A 26 -13.67 18.21 2.89
N LEU A 27 -12.66 17.34 2.96
CA LEU A 27 -12.09 16.66 1.80
C LEU A 27 -12.83 15.37 1.48
N LEU A 28 -13.13 15.18 0.19
CA LEU A 28 -13.78 13.98 -0.31
C LEU A 28 -12.73 12.99 -0.83
N ALA A 29 -12.69 11.80 -0.26
CA ALA A 29 -11.87 10.71 -0.79
C ALA A 29 -12.31 10.37 -2.22
N ASN A 30 -11.35 9.98 -3.06
CA ASN A 30 -11.69 9.56 -4.42
C ASN A 30 -12.25 8.13 -4.40
N PRO A 31 -13.43 7.87 -5.00
CA PRO A 31 -14.00 6.53 -5.05
C PRO A 31 -13.15 5.52 -5.86
N TYR A 32 -12.23 6.01 -6.71
CA TYR A 32 -11.31 5.19 -7.49
C TYR A 32 -9.89 5.12 -6.92
N ASN A 33 -9.68 5.57 -5.67
CA ASN A 33 -8.38 5.39 -5.03
C ASN A 33 -8.13 3.90 -4.75
N PHE A 34 -7.22 3.28 -5.49
CA PHE A 34 -6.84 1.87 -5.35
C PHE A 34 -5.73 1.62 -4.33
N ARG A 35 -5.17 2.68 -3.74
CA ARG A 35 -4.03 2.60 -2.82
C ARG A 35 -4.49 2.13 -1.44
N VAL A 36 -3.81 1.11 -0.92
CA VAL A 36 -3.97 0.60 0.44
C VAL A 36 -2.66 0.84 1.19
N HIS A 37 -2.76 1.25 2.46
CA HIS A 37 -1.60 1.67 3.26
C HIS A 37 -1.44 0.79 4.49
N SER A 38 -0.20 0.39 4.79
CA SER A 38 0.11 -0.38 6.00
C SER A 38 0.12 0.51 7.26
N THR A 39 0.10 -0.12 8.43
CA THR A 39 0.16 0.61 9.70
C THR A 39 1.51 1.30 9.87
N GLU A 40 2.59 0.62 9.48
CA GLU A 40 3.98 1.08 9.55
C GLU A 40 4.17 2.32 8.69
N GLN A 41 3.69 2.30 7.44
CA GLN A 41 3.71 3.46 6.56
C GLN A 41 2.97 4.65 7.19
N GLY A 42 1.82 4.40 7.82
CA GLY A 42 1.07 5.42 8.53
C GLY A 42 1.81 5.99 9.75
N ARG A 43 2.62 5.19 10.46
CA ARG A 43 3.43 5.67 11.59
C ARG A 43 4.64 6.48 11.12
N ALA A 44 5.31 6.05 10.05
CA ALA A 44 6.40 6.80 9.44
C ALA A 44 5.95 8.18 8.95
N ILE A 45 4.75 8.27 8.34
CA ILE A 45 4.16 9.55 7.93
C ILE A 45 3.85 10.44 9.14
N ASP A 46 3.28 9.90 10.22
CA ASP A 46 3.06 10.69 11.44
C ASP A 46 4.38 11.20 12.01
N GLY A 47 5.39 10.34 12.06
CA GLY A 47 6.71 10.71 12.56
C GLY A 47 7.38 11.80 11.74
N ALA A 48 7.31 11.71 10.41
CA ALA A 48 7.79 12.76 9.51
C ALA A 48 7.02 14.07 9.70
N LEU A 49 5.69 14.02 9.79
CA LEU A 49 4.88 15.22 10.03
C LEU A 49 5.17 15.86 11.39
N ASP A 50 5.43 15.06 12.42
CA ASP A 50 5.78 15.53 13.76
C ASP A 50 7.16 16.21 13.81
N GLU A 51 8.14 15.67 13.09
CA GLU A 51 9.51 16.17 13.10
C GLU A 51 9.68 17.41 12.20
N ILE A 52 9.21 17.32 10.96
CA ILE A 52 9.52 18.33 9.92
C ILE A 52 8.29 19.06 9.37
N GLY A 53 7.09 18.69 9.80
CA GLY A 53 5.85 19.30 9.32
C GLY A 53 5.50 18.95 7.86
N TRP A 54 4.62 19.76 7.29
CA TRP A 54 4.12 19.56 5.92
C TRP A 54 5.10 20.06 4.87
N ILE A 55 5.69 19.14 4.11
CA ILE A 55 6.51 19.45 2.93
C ILE A 55 5.83 19.10 1.59
N GLN A 56 4.69 18.39 1.64
CA GLN A 56 3.91 18.00 0.47
C GLN A 56 2.43 18.33 0.70
N ARG A 57 1.86 19.11 -0.23
CA ARG A 57 0.43 19.47 -0.26
C ARG A 57 -0.42 18.29 -0.74
N VAL A 58 -1.64 18.18 -0.22
CA VAL A 58 -2.67 17.26 -0.75
C VAL A 58 -3.21 17.83 -2.07
N ILE A 59 -3.32 17.00 -3.10
CA ILE A 59 -3.82 17.43 -4.42
C ILE A 59 -5.34 17.21 -4.46
N VAL A 60 -6.10 18.27 -4.72
CA VAL A 60 -7.56 18.21 -4.81
C VAL A 60 -8.02 18.70 -6.17
N ASN A 61 -8.89 17.93 -6.84
CA ASN A 61 -9.49 18.37 -8.08
C ASN A 61 -10.73 19.23 -7.82
N ARG A 62 -10.73 20.49 -8.28
CA ARG A 62 -11.89 21.38 -8.12
C ARG A 62 -13.12 20.94 -8.90
N THR A 63 -12.93 20.24 -10.02
CA THR A 63 -14.06 19.81 -10.88
C THR A 63 -14.94 18.79 -10.18
N THR A 64 -14.33 17.84 -9.46
CA THR A 64 -15.02 16.71 -8.80
C THR A 64 -15.12 16.90 -7.29
N GLY A 65 -14.25 17.73 -6.70
CA GLY A 65 -14.08 17.85 -5.25
C GLY A 65 -13.24 16.74 -4.62
N HIS A 66 -12.75 15.77 -5.40
CA HIS A 66 -12.03 14.62 -4.87
C HIS A 66 -10.54 14.89 -4.64
N VAL A 67 -9.98 14.24 -3.62
CA VAL A 67 -8.54 14.13 -3.40
C VAL A 67 -7.94 13.23 -4.49
N VAL A 68 -6.95 13.75 -5.23
CA VAL A 68 -6.20 13.01 -6.26
C VAL A 68 -4.98 12.32 -5.66
N ASP A 69 -4.28 13.00 -4.75
CA ASP A 69 -3.10 12.50 -4.05
C ASP A 69 -3.06 13.01 -2.61
N GLY A 70 -2.51 12.19 -1.71
CA GLY A 70 -2.37 12.51 -0.29
C GLY A 70 -3.40 11.86 0.63
N HIS A 71 -4.15 10.84 0.19
CA HIS A 71 -5.19 10.18 1.00
C HIS A 71 -4.68 9.69 2.37
N LEU A 72 -3.47 9.12 2.45
CA LEU A 72 -2.89 8.71 3.72
C LEU A 72 -2.73 9.91 4.66
N ARG A 73 -2.14 11.01 4.19
CA ARG A 73 -1.95 12.24 4.98
C ARG A 73 -3.28 12.82 5.47
N VAL A 74 -4.31 12.85 4.62
CA VAL A 74 -5.67 13.25 5.02
C VAL A 74 -6.19 12.36 6.14
N SER A 75 -6.05 11.03 6.01
CA SER A 75 -6.52 10.09 7.03
C SER A 75 -5.79 10.23 8.37
N ARG A 76 -4.49 10.57 8.35
CA ARG A 76 -3.70 10.83 9.57
C ARG A 76 -4.14 12.14 10.22
N ALA A 77 -4.28 13.21 9.43
CA ALA A 77 -4.76 14.51 9.89
C ALA A 77 -6.15 14.41 10.54
N LEU A 78 -7.07 13.62 9.96
CA LEU A 78 -8.38 13.32 10.55
C LEU A 78 -8.26 12.64 11.92
N ARG A 79 -7.39 11.63 12.07
CA ARG A 79 -7.18 10.94 13.35
C ARG A 79 -6.59 11.85 14.42
N ARG A 80 -5.74 12.79 14.02
CA ARG A 80 -5.10 13.77 14.90
C ARG A 80 -5.97 14.98 15.21
N ASN A 81 -7.14 15.11 14.55
CA ASN A 81 -8.02 16.27 14.64
C ASN A 81 -7.33 17.59 14.26
N GLU A 82 -6.49 17.55 13.21
CA GLU A 82 -5.88 18.77 12.68
C GLU A 82 -6.96 19.73 12.14
N PRO A 83 -6.89 21.04 12.44
CA PRO A 83 -7.93 21.99 12.06
C PRO A 83 -7.89 22.30 10.55
N THR A 84 -6.69 22.37 9.96
CA THR A 84 -6.48 22.56 8.53
C THR A 84 -5.25 21.80 8.05
N ILE A 85 -5.21 21.49 6.76
CA ILE A 85 -4.05 20.95 6.07
C ILE A 85 -3.77 21.70 4.76
N PRO A 86 -2.50 21.73 4.30
CA PRO A 86 -2.12 22.40 3.07
C PRO A 86 -2.56 21.61 1.83
N VAL A 87 -3.22 22.29 0.91
CA VAL A 87 -3.72 21.73 -0.36
C VAL A 87 -3.22 22.52 -1.56
N VAL A 88 -3.11 21.81 -2.69
CA VAL A 88 -2.99 22.40 -4.03
C VAL A 88 -4.21 21.98 -4.83
N TYR A 89 -4.80 22.95 -5.53
CA TYR A 89 -5.97 22.74 -6.36
C TYR A 89 -5.57 22.57 -7.80
N VAL A 90 -6.08 21.50 -8.41
CA VAL A 90 -6.02 21.27 -9.86
C VAL A 90 -7.40 21.33 -10.47
N GLU A 91 -7.46 21.61 -11.77
CA GLU A 91 -8.69 21.53 -12.55
C GLU A 91 -8.53 20.48 -13.63
N LEU A 92 -9.04 19.28 -13.37
CA LEU A 92 -8.99 18.11 -14.24
C LEU A 92 -10.42 17.69 -14.63
N THR A 93 -10.62 17.26 -15.87
CA THR A 93 -11.82 16.50 -16.22
C THR A 93 -11.82 15.16 -15.47
N GLU A 94 -12.97 14.50 -15.33
CA GLU A 94 -13.05 13.19 -14.66
C GLU A 94 -12.10 12.15 -15.26
N ASN A 95 -11.94 12.13 -16.59
CA ASN A 95 -11.02 11.22 -17.25
C ASN A 95 -9.56 11.57 -16.96
N GLU A 96 -9.21 12.85 -16.90
CA GLU A 96 -7.85 13.29 -16.54
C GLU A 96 -7.53 13.03 -15.07
N GLU A 97 -8.52 13.11 -14.18
CA GLU A 97 -8.39 12.68 -12.78
C GLU A 97 -8.08 11.18 -12.68
N ARG A 98 -8.79 10.33 -13.42
CA ARG A 98 -8.49 8.88 -13.48
C ARG A 98 -7.10 8.61 -14.02
N ILE A 99 -6.67 9.35 -15.04
CA ILE A 99 -5.29 9.26 -15.55
C ILE A 99 -4.32 9.64 -14.44
N ALA A 100 -4.54 10.75 -13.74
CA ALA A 100 -3.66 11.17 -12.64
C ALA A 100 -3.56 10.11 -11.53
N LEU A 101 -4.69 9.51 -11.12
CA LEU A 101 -4.69 8.39 -10.17
C LEU A 101 -3.87 7.19 -10.67
N ALA A 102 -4.05 6.82 -11.94
CA ALA A 102 -3.41 5.66 -12.53
C ALA A 102 -1.93 5.87 -12.87
N THR A 103 -1.43 7.11 -12.90
CA THR A 103 -0.06 7.38 -13.34
C THR A 103 0.83 7.98 -12.28
N LEU A 104 0.33 8.82 -11.36
CA LEU A 104 1.19 9.60 -10.47
C LEU A 104 2.11 8.70 -9.63
N ASP A 105 1.52 7.80 -8.84
CA ASP A 105 2.29 6.92 -7.94
C ASP A 105 2.97 5.77 -8.68
N PRO A 106 2.32 5.09 -9.66
CA PRO A 106 3.00 4.05 -10.42
C PRO A 106 4.25 4.56 -11.12
N ILE A 107 4.24 5.78 -11.67
CA ILE A 107 5.45 6.37 -12.27
C ILE A 107 6.49 6.71 -11.20
N ALA A 108 6.09 7.22 -10.04
CA ALA A 108 7.02 7.46 -8.93
C ALA A 108 7.68 6.16 -8.45
N ALA A 109 6.91 5.06 -8.37
CA ALA A 109 7.40 3.74 -7.96
C ALA A 109 8.34 3.07 -8.99
N MET A 110 8.38 3.56 -10.24
CA MET A 110 9.36 3.09 -11.24
C MET A 110 10.78 3.62 -11.00
N ALA A 111 10.97 4.60 -10.11
CA ALA A 111 12.29 5.14 -9.81
C ALA A 111 13.15 4.08 -9.11
N GLY A 112 14.37 3.88 -9.63
CA GLY A 112 15.39 3.08 -8.95
C GLY A 112 16.07 3.89 -7.84
N THR A 113 16.73 3.18 -6.93
CA THR A 113 17.49 3.77 -5.81
C THR A 113 18.98 3.77 -6.11
N ASP A 114 19.62 4.93 -5.96
CA ASP A 114 21.09 5.03 -5.87
C ASP A 114 21.51 4.76 -4.42
N ALA A 115 22.08 3.59 -4.17
CA ALA A 115 22.40 3.13 -2.81
C ALA A 115 23.51 3.95 -2.15
N ASP A 116 24.48 4.44 -2.93
CA ASP A 116 25.60 5.22 -2.40
C ASP A 116 25.12 6.60 -1.95
N LEU A 117 24.32 7.27 -2.79
CA LEU A 117 23.72 8.57 -2.43
C LEU A 117 22.72 8.43 -1.27
N LEU A 118 21.95 7.33 -1.21
CA LEU A 118 21.04 7.08 -0.09
C LEU A 118 21.81 6.90 1.22
N ASN A 119 22.91 6.13 1.21
CA ASN A 119 23.77 5.95 2.38
C ASN A 119 24.39 7.28 2.85
N GLU A 120 24.91 8.07 1.92
CA GLU A 120 25.48 9.38 2.23
C GLU A 120 24.43 10.32 2.85
N LEU A 121 23.20 10.29 2.33
CA LEU A 121 22.10 11.06 2.88
C LEU A 121 21.74 10.59 4.29
N LEU A 122 21.53 9.29 4.50
CA LEU A 122 21.13 8.73 5.79
C LEU A 122 22.19 8.96 6.88
N ALA A 123 23.47 8.98 6.53
CA ALA A 123 24.56 9.30 7.46
C ALA A 123 24.55 10.76 7.96
N GLN A 124 23.82 11.65 7.27
CA GLN A 124 23.72 13.07 7.59
C GLN A 124 22.37 13.46 8.19
N VAL A 125 21.41 12.53 8.25
CA VAL A 125 20.08 12.79 8.80
C VAL A 125 20.07 12.46 10.29
N GLU A 126 19.65 13.45 11.09
CA GLU A 126 19.33 13.27 12.50
C GLU A 126 17.81 13.42 12.66
N ALA A 127 17.16 12.40 13.23
CA ALA A 127 15.74 12.42 13.56
C ALA A 127 15.57 12.08 15.05
N THR A 128 14.53 12.64 15.68
CA THR A 128 14.22 12.37 17.10
C THR A 128 12.96 11.54 17.28
N ASN A 129 12.07 11.56 16.29
CA ASN A 129 10.86 10.76 16.28
C ASN A 129 11.16 9.25 16.06
N GLU A 130 10.74 8.41 17.01
CA GLU A 130 11.02 6.97 17.03
C GLU A 130 10.45 6.20 15.80
N PRO A 131 9.16 6.32 15.44
CA PRO A 131 8.64 5.72 14.21
C PRO A 131 9.37 6.15 12.92
N LEU A 132 9.82 7.41 12.86
CA LEU A 132 10.60 7.90 11.73
C LEU A 132 12.01 7.28 11.72
N LEU A 133 12.65 7.15 12.88
CA LEU A 133 13.94 6.50 13.01
C LEU A 133 13.90 5.04 12.57
N GLU A 134 12.88 4.29 12.98
CA GLU A 134 12.66 2.90 12.52
C GLU A 134 12.59 2.83 11.00
N PHE A 135 11.78 3.69 10.39
CA PHE A 135 11.67 3.77 8.93
C PHE A 135 12.99 4.15 8.24
N LEU A 136 13.74 5.12 8.77
CA LEU A 136 15.04 5.52 8.23
C LEU A 136 16.09 4.40 8.34
N GLN A 137 16.01 3.56 9.37
CA GLN A 137 16.86 2.36 9.51
C GLN A 137 16.51 1.30 8.46
N GLU A 138 15.23 1.10 8.16
CA GLU A 138 14.78 0.19 7.10
C GLU A 138 15.21 0.65 5.70
N LEU A 139 15.41 1.95 5.49
CA LEU A 139 15.94 2.49 4.23
C LEU A 139 17.42 2.22 4.03
N GLN A 140 18.18 1.90 5.08
CA GLN A 140 19.59 1.58 4.91
C GLN A 140 19.72 0.34 4.03
N PRO A 141 20.41 0.43 2.87
CA PRO A 141 20.80 -0.74 2.11
C PRO A 141 21.48 -1.70 3.08
N GLN A 142 20.97 -2.92 3.21
CA GLN A 142 21.66 -3.94 4.00
C GLN A 142 23.08 -4.06 3.45
N LEU A 143 24.08 -3.70 4.27
CA LEU A 143 25.50 -3.87 3.95
C LEU A 143 25.83 -5.37 3.95
N GLY A 144 25.33 -6.07 2.94
CA GLY A 144 25.77 -7.37 2.50
C GLY A 144 26.82 -7.16 1.41
N THR A 145 28.06 -7.51 1.73
CA THR A 145 29.15 -7.66 0.78
C THR A 145 28.78 -8.66 -0.31
N GLY A 146 28.19 -8.20 -1.41
CA GLY A 146 27.86 -9.06 -2.54
C GLY A 146 26.73 -10.06 -2.24
N GLU A 147 25.81 -10.15 -3.20
CA GLU A 147 24.72 -11.12 -3.22
C GLU A 147 23.60 -10.84 -2.20
N GLY A 148 22.36 -10.74 -2.71
CA GLY A 148 21.18 -10.52 -1.89
C GLY A 148 20.86 -11.68 -0.96
N GLY A 149 20.19 -11.36 0.14
CA GLY A 149 19.71 -12.28 1.19
C GLY A 149 20.15 -11.79 2.57
N ASP A 150 19.44 -11.94 3.67
CA ASP A 150 18.20 -12.64 4.01
C ASP A 150 17.83 -12.17 5.43
N GLY A 151 16.62 -11.63 5.61
CA GLY A 151 16.12 -11.24 6.92
C GLY A 151 15.31 -12.37 7.54
N GLY A 152 15.96 -13.28 8.27
CA GLY A 152 15.40 -14.10 9.37
C GLY A 152 14.07 -14.87 9.19
N GLY A 153 13.43 -14.86 8.03
CA GLY A 153 12.52 -15.91 7.59
C GLY A 153 13.37 -17.09 7.14
N LYS A 154 12.80 -18.30 7.03
CA LYS A 154 13.47 -19.24 6.12
C LYS A 154 13.54 -18.52 4.78
N SER A 155 14.74 -18.37 4.23
CA SER A 155 15.00 -17.85 2.89
C SER A 155 13.82 -18.19 1.98
N LYS A 156 13.21 -17.17 1.36
CA LYS A 156 12.11 -17.34 0.39
C LYS A 156 12.48 -18.54 -0.49
N PRO A 157 11.63 -19.58 -0.57
CA PRO A 157 12.00 -20.78 -1.31
C PRO A 157 12.37 -20.38 -2.74
N GLU A 158 13.51 -20.89 -3.23
CA GLU A 158 14.05 -20.55 -4.56
C GLU A 158 13.03 -20.81 -5.66
N GLU A 159 12.17 -21.82 -5.46
CA GLU A 159 11.00 -22.12 -6.30
C GLU A 159 9.72 -22.03 -5.46
N ALA A 160 8.71 -21.35 -5.99
CA ALA A 160 7.38 -21.37 -5.39
C ALA A 160 6.77 -22.76 -5.53
N THR A 161 6.27 -23.30 -4.43
CA THR A 161 5.52 -24.54 -4.36
C THR A 161 4.01 -24.32 -4.46
N THR A 162 3.55 -23.10 -4.21
CA THR A 162 2.13 -22.72 -4.37
C THR A 162 1.80 -22.36 -5.81
N VAL A 163 0.58 -22.70 -6.25
CA VAL A 163 0.06 -22.32 -7.57
C VAL A 163 -1.20 -21.45 -7.47
N TRP A 164 -1.54 -20.76 -8.56
CA TRP A 164 -2.74 -19.93 -8.64
C TRP A 164 -4.02 -20.72 -8.34
N GLY A 165 -4.92 -20.12 -7.56
CA GLY A 165 -6.16 -20.71 -7.08
C GLY A 165 -6.00 -21.61 -5.84
N GLU A 166 -4.77 -21.94 -5.43
CA GLU A 166 -4.52 -22.83 -4.29
C GLU A 166 -4.88 -22.17 -2.96
N ILE A 167 -5.53 -22.94 -2.07
CA ILE A 167 -5.93 -22.49 -0.74
C ILE A 167 -5.18 -23.27 0.32
N ILE A 168 -4.63 -22.56 1.32
CA ILE A 168 -3.88 -23.15 2.42
C ILE A 168 -4.61 -22.89 3.73
N ALA A 169 -4.90 -23.96 4.47
CA ALA A 169 -5.55 -23.91 5.77
C ALA A 169 -4.53 -23.65 6.90
N LEU A 170 -4.64 -22.46 7.49
CA LEU A 170 -3.86 -21.98 8.63
C LEU A 170 -4.67 -22.13 9.93
N GLY A 171 -5.11 -23.37 10.21
CA GLY A 171 -6.05 -23.66 11.30
C GLY A 171 -7.44 -23.06 11.06
N GLN A 172 -7.84 -22.08 11.89
CA GLN A 172 -9.09 -21.34 11.73
C GLN A 172 -9.00 -20.27 10.63
N HIS A 173 -7.88 -20.11 9.95
CA HIS A 173 -7.73 -19.16 8.85
C HIS A 173 -7.45 -19.89 7.54
N ARG A 174 -7.54 -19.15 6.43
CA ARG A 174 -7.33 -19.61 5.06
C ARG A 174 -6.49 -18.57 4.32
N LEU A 175 -5.52 -19.03 3.54
CA LEU A 175 -4.68 -18.22 2.67
C LEU A 175 -4.91 -18.66 1.23
N LEU A 176 -5.22 -17.75 0.32
CA LEU A 176 -5.43 -18.01 -1.11
C LEU A 176 -4.32 -17.36 -1.92
N CYS A 177 -3.74 -18.11 -2.85
CA CYS A 177 -2.87 -17.56 -3.91
C CYS A 177 -3.70 -17.24 -5.16
N GLY A 178 -3.96 -15.97 -5.46
CA GLY A 178 -4.64 -15.51 -6.67
C GLY A 178 -5.16 -14.08 -6.58
N ASP A 179 -5.64 -13.56 -7.71
CA ASP A 179 -6.24 -12.23 -7.81
C ASP A 179 -7.65 -12.15 -7.19
N ILE A 180 -8.04 -10.93 -6.84
CA ILE A 180 -9.45 -10.61 -6.57
C ILE A 180 -10.15 -10.37 -7.91
N ASP A 181 -10.60 -11.44 -8.56
CA ASP A 181 -11.64 -11.37 -9.58
C ASP A 181 -13.04 -11.62 -8.97
N ASP A 182 -14.10 -11.54 -9.79
CA ASP A 182 -15.49 -11.70 -9.31
C ASP A 182 -15.73 -13.04 -8.59
N ASP A 183 -14.97 -14.10 -8.90
CA ASP A 183 -15.14 -15.42 -8.27
C ASP A 183 -14.41 -15.51 -6.92
N ALA A 184 -13.19 -14.95 -6.81
CA ALA A 184 -12.49 -14.79 -5.52
C ALA A 184 -13.23 -13.83 -4.58
N HIS A 185 -13.80 -12.75 -5.13
CA HIS A 185 -14.69 -11.84 -4.41
C HIS A 185 -15.96 -12.55 -3.95
N ARG A 186 -16.59 -13.41 -4.77
CA ARG A 186 -17.78 -14.18 -4.39
C ARG A 186 -17.50 -15.20 -3.28
N LEU A 187 -16.33 -15.83 -3.28
CA LEU A 187 -15.90 -16.74 -2.21
C LEU A 187 -15.68 -15.99 -0.88
N ALA A 188 -15.13 -14.76 -0.96
CA ALA A 188 -14.90 -13.89 0.20
C ALA A 188 -16.18 -13.17 0.70
N VAL A 189 -17.12 -12.82 -0.20
CA VAL A 189 -18.32 -11.99 0.09
C VAL A 189 -19.57 -12.80 0.42
N THR A 190 -19.65 -14.08 0.05
CA THR A 190 -20.69 -14.99 0.60
C THR A 190 -20.61 -15.13 2.13
N ALA A 191 -19.59 -14.54 2.75
CA ALA A 191 -19.28 -14.59 4.15
C ALA A 191 -18.93 -13.15 4.66
N GLY A 192 -19.94 -12.34 5.02
CA GLY A 192 -19.78 -10.90 5.33
C GLY A 192 -19.52 -10.44 6.79
N GLN A 193 -18.94 -9.23 6.90
CA GLN A 193 -18.99 -8.19 7.96
C GLN A 193 -18.30 -8.41 9.35
N PRO A 194 -17.73 -7.34 9.97
CA PRO A 194 -16.41 -7.33 10.67
C PRO A 194 -16.44 -7.51 12.21
N GLY A 195 -15.28 -7.87 12.81
CA GLY A 195 -15.03 -7.70 14.26
C GLY A 195 -14.20 -8.78 15.01
N ALA A 196 -13.04 -9.24 14.51
CA ALA A 196 -12.17 -10.20 15.23
C ALA A 196 -10.68 -9.92 14.98
N PRO A 197 -9.77 -10.41 15.85
CA PRO A 197 -8.33 -10.17 15.72
C PRO A 197 -7.84 -10.67 14.36
N VAL A 198 -7.30 -9.74 13.59
CA VAL A 198 -6.59 -10.00 12.33
C VAL A 198 -5.26 -10.63 12.70
N LEU A 199 -4.97 -11.80 12.13
CA LEU A 199 -3.64 -12.38 12.20
C LEU A 199 -2.81 -11.68 11.11
N ASP A 200 -2.12 -10.62 11.51
CA ASP A 200 -1.19 -9.87 10.68
C ASP A 200 0.15 -10.61 10.68
N ILE A 201 0.40 -11.39 9.64
CA ILE A 201 1.66 -12.11 9.43
C ILE A 201 2.40 -11.37 8.34
N ALA A 202 3.19 -10.38 8.75
CA ALA A 202 4.21 -9.67 7.97
C ALA A 202 3.73 -8.75 6.82
N SER A 203 3.95 -7.45 7.04
CA SER A 203 4.33 -6.37 6.11
C SER A 203 3.87 -6.39 4.64
N ALA A 204 3.20 -5.29 4.29
CA ALA A 204 3.20 -4.57 3.00
C ALA A 204 2.52 -5.19 1.76
N ILE A 205 2.13 -6.47 1.74
CA ILE A 205 1.55 -7.08 0.52
C ILE A 205 0.40 -8.02 0.89
N ILE A 206 -0.73 -7.47 1.34
CA ILE A 206 -1.98 -8.25 1.48
C ILE A 206 -3.08 -7.54 0.71
N THR A 207 -3.66 -8.24 -0.27
CA THR A 207 -4.63 -7.64 -1.19
C THR A 207 -6.07 -7.74 -0.68
N ALA A 208 -6.41 -8.59 0.32
CA ALA A 208 -7.64 -8.45 1.11
C ALA A 208 -7.66 -9.35 2.35
N LEU A 209 -8.43 -8.91 3.36
CA LEU A 209 -8.81 -9.69 4.54
C LEU A 209 -10.35 -9.80 4.60
N ALA A 210 -10.89 -11.02 4.60
CA ALA A 210 -12.35 -11.26 4.67
C ALA A 210 -12.69 -12.32 5.72
N ARG A 211 -13.75 -12.12 6.51
CA ARG A 211 -14.18 -13.04 7.58
C ARG A 211 -15.63 -13.44 7.41
N THR A 212 -15.95 -14.73 7.60
CA THR A 212 -17.33 -15.21 7.50
C THR A 212 -18.27 -14.67 8.59
N LYS A 213 -19.56 -14.48 8.25
CA LYS A 213 -20.63 -13.95 9.13
C LYS A 213 -20.78 -14.67 10.47
N SER A 214 -20.34 -15.91 10.56
CA SER A 214 -20.61 -16.80 11.70
C SER A 214 -19.32 -17.40 12.24
N ALA A 215 -18.49 -16.59 12.93
CA ALA A 215 -17.27 -17.04 13.64
C ALA A 215 -16.35 -18.01 12.85
N GLY A 216 -16.43 -18.01 11.52
CA GLY A 216 -15.72 -18.96 10.67
C GLY A 216 -14.42 -18.37 10.17
N PRO A 217 -13.80 -19.02 9.17
CA PRO A 217 -12.42 -18.74 8.87
C PRO A 217 -12.18 -17.35 8.28
N LEU A 218 -11.04 -16.76 8.65
CA LEU A 218 -10.50 -15.54 8.02
C LEU A 218 -9.79 -15.95 6.74
N PHE A 219 -10.04 -15.24 5.64
CA PHE A 219 -9.34 -15.38 4.38
C PHE A 219 -8.33 -14.26 4.21
N ILE A 220 -7.12 -14.65 3.83
CA ILE A 220 -6.01 -13.79 3.41
C ILE A 220 -5.78 -14.10 1.93
N ILE A 221 -5.60 -13.07 1.10
CA ILE A 221 -5.40 -13.23 -0.34
C ILE A 221 -4.12 -12.51 -0.77
N THR A 222 -3.25 -13.21 -1.50
CA THR A 222 -2.04 -12.70 -2.16
C THR A 222 -2.03 -13.18 -3.60
N ASP A 223 -1.57 -12.34 -4.52
CA ASP A 223 -1.37 -12.65 -5.94
C ASP A 223 0.04 -13.23 -6.22
N ASP A 224 0.95 -13.17 -5.25
CA ASP A 224 2.31 -13.75 -5.32
C ASP A 224 2.38 -15.11 -4.62
N ALA A 225 2.77 -16.14 -5.38
CA ALA A 225 2.90 -17.52 -4.91
C ALA A 225 4.07 -17.73 -3.93
N HIS A 226 5.19 -17.02 -4.10
CA HIS A 226 6.31 -17.10 -3.17
C HIS A 226 5.98 -16.41 -1.85
N LEU A 227 5.20 -15.34 -1.88
CA LEU A 227 4.72 -14.70 -0.66
C LEU A 227 3.77 -15.64 0.08
N CYS A 228 2.88 -16.33 -0.64
CA CYS A 228 2.01 -17.36 -0.05
C CYS A 228 2.81 -18.42 0.72
N ASP A 229 3.86 -18.97 0.11
CA ASP A 229 4.76 -19.95 0.75
C ASP A 229 5.52 -19.38 1.96
N SER A 230 5.93 -18.12 1.87
CA SER A 230 6.61 -17.42 2.96
C SER A 230 5.68 -17.25 4.17
N MET A 231 4.41 -16.89 3.93
CA MET A 231 3.40 -16.74 4.99
C MET A 231 3.08 -18.06 5.69
N VAL A 232 3.00 -19.17 4.94
CA VAL A 232 2.86 -20.52 5.50
C VAL A 232 4.03 -20.81 6.42
N THR A 233 5.25 -20.61 5.93
CA THR A 233 6.47 -20.88 6.68
C THR A 233 6.52 -20.12 8.00
N VAL A 234 6.17 -18.84 7.98
CA VAL A 234 6.13 -17.99 9.18
C VAL A 234 5.02 -18.47 10.12
N TRP A 235 3.83 -18.78 9.61
CA TRP A 235 2.72 -19.27 10.43
C TRP A 235 3.05 -20.58 11.15
N GLU A 236 3.66 -21.54 10.45
CA GLU A 236 4.04 -22.82 11.04
C GLU A 236 5.12 -22.64 12.11
N ALA A 237 6.09 -21.75 11.87
CA ALA A 237 7.13 -21.42 12.84
C ALA A 237 6.55 -20.73 14.09
N MET A 238 5.62 -19.79 13.91
CA MET A 238 4.99 -19.05 15.02
C MET A 238 4.07 -19.93 15.86
N THR A 239 3.33 -20.85 15.23
CA THR A 239 2.27 -21.61 15.90
C THR A 239 2.68 -23.03 16.29
N GLY A 240 3.77 -23.54 15.72
CA GLY A 240 4.20 -24.93 15.84
C GLY A 240 3.26 -25.94 15.18
N LYS A 241 2.31 -25.48 14.35
CA LYS A 241 1.33 -26.30 13.64
C LYS A 241 1.69 -26.39 12.17
N ALA A 242 1.33 -27.49 11.51
CA ALA A 242 1.48 -27.63 10.06
C ALA A 242 0.25 -27.10 9.32
N CYS A 243 0.47 -26.55 8.14
CA CYS A 243 -0.57 -26.08 7.23
C CYS A 243 -1.09 -27.22 6.35
N GLU A 244 -2.37 -27.18 5.97
CA GLU A 244 -2.95 -28.12 5.02
C GLU A 244 -3.21 -27.42 3.67
N ARG A 245 -2.59 -27.91 2.59
CA ARG A 245 -2.81 -27.43 1.22
C ARG A 245 -4.06 -28.08 0.63
N LEU A 246 -4.98 -27.26 0.16
CA LEU A 246 -6.19 -27.67 -0.53
C LEU A 246 -6.02 -27.42 -2.04
N PRO A 247 -6.53 -28.33 -2.90
CA PRO A 247 -6.38 -28.18 -4.34
C PRO A 247 -7.01 -26.86 -4.82
N PRO A 248 -6.46 -26.26 -5.89
CA PRO A 248 -7.02 -25.06 -6.49
C PRO A 248 -8.46 -25.32 -6.95
N VAL A 249 -9.31 -24.31 -6.77
CA VAL A 249 -10.74 -24.36 -7.11
C VAL A 249 -10.96 -23.98 -8.56
#